data_AF-A0A655QA68-F1
#
_entry.id   AF-A0A655QA68-F1
#
_cell.length_a   1.000
_cell.length_b   1.000
_cell.length_c   1.000
_cell.angle_alpha   90.00
_cell.angle_beta   90.00
_cell.angle_gamma   90.00
#
_symmetry.space_group_name_H-M   'P 1'
#
loop_
_entity.id
_entity.type
_entity.pdbx_description
1 polymer ?
#
loop_
_entity_poly.entity_id
_entity_poly.type
_entity_poly.pdbx_seq_one_letter_code
_entity_poly.pdbx_strand_id
1 'polypeptide(L)' 'MRFIQLHLELDDNISLLEAHQISDRVEDKLREHFVGADVLIHQDPHSVVLEAEQQQKSLQ' A
#
# COMPACT_ATOMS: atom_id res chain seq x y z
N MET A 1 -13.28 -13.37 -10.83
CA MET A 1 -13.11 -12.11 -10.08
C MET A 1 -11.73 -12.13 -9.47
N ARG A 2 -10.93 -11.09 -9.66
CA ARG A 2 -9.55 -11.00 -9.14
C ARG A 2 -9.55 -10.03 -7.97
N PHE A 3 -8.96 -10.41 -6.85
CA PHE A 3 -8.79 -9.49 -5.72
C PHE A 3 -7.31 -9.18 -5.56
N ILE A 4 -6.97 -7.89 -5.47
CA ILE A 4 -5.60 -7.40 -5.29
C ILE A 4 -5.56 -6.66 -3.97
N GLN A 5 -4.85 -7.22 -3.01
CA GLN A 5 -4.58 -6.56 -1.73
C GLN A 5 -3.10 -6.24 -1.62
N LEU A 6 -2.77 -5.01 -1.24
CA LEU A 6 -1.38 -4.59 -1.03
C LEU A 6 -1.25 -3.57 0.09
N HIS A 7 -0.01 -3.43 0.56
CA HIS A 7 0.44 -2.37 1.44
C HIS A 7 1.28 -1.39 0.60
N LEU A 8 0.93 -0.10 0.66
CA LEU A 8 1.73 0.98 0.13
C LEU A 8 2.50 1.63 1.27
N GLU A 9 3.81 1.49 1.24
CA GLU A 9 4.71 2.18 2.15
C GLU A 9 4.87 3.63 1.71
N LEU A 10 4.54 4.56 2.60
CA LEU A 10 4.53 6.00 2.32
C LEU A 10 5.40 6.73 3.36
N ASP A 11 5.90 7.91 3.00
CA ASP A 11 6.69 8.74 3.91
C ASP A 11 5.86 9.12 5.15
N ASP A 12 6.45 9.02 6.35
CA ASP A 12 5.77 9.24 7.63
C ASP A 12 5.19 10.65 7.78
N ASN A 13 5.67 11.63 7.00
CA ASN A 13 5.35 13.05 7.19
C ASN A 13 4.36 13.61 6.17
N ILE A 14 3.88 12.81 5.21
CA ILE A 14 2.87 13.29 4.27
C ILE A 14 1.50 13.39 4.94
N SER A 15 0.67 14.30 4.45
CA SER A 15 -0.71 14.39 4.95
C SER A 15 -1.54 13.18 4.53
N LEU A 16 -2.60 12.88 5.30
CA LEU A 16 -3.58 11.85 4.93
C LEU A 16 -4.20 12.09 3.55
N LEU A 17 -4.36 13.36 3.15
CA LEU A 17 -4.87 13.72 1.83
C LEU A 17 -3.88 13.32 0.73
N GLU A 18 -2.58 13.57 0.92
CA GLU A 18 -1.54 13.16 -0.03
C GLU A 18 -1.43 11.65 -0.12
N ALA A 19 -1.50 10.95 1.01
CA ALA A 19 -1.50 9.48 1.05
C ALA A 19 -2.69 8.90 0.25
N HIS A 20 -3.88 9.48 0.43
CA HIS A 20 -5.07 9.10 -0.35
C HIS A 20 -4.89 9.33 -1.85
N GLN A 21 -4.39 10.50 -2.26
CA GLN A 21 -4.15 10.80 -3.67
C GLN A 21 -3.12 9.86 -4.32
N ILE A 22 -2.10 9.43 -3.58
CA ILE A 22 -1.13 8.44 -4.06
C ILE A 22 -1.84 7.09 -4.24
N SER A 23 -2.65 6.67 -3.27
CA SER A 23 -3.40 5.41 -3.33
C SER A 23 -4.36 5.37 -4.51
N ASP A 24 -5.13 6.44 -4.76
CA ASP A 24 -6.05 6.54 -5.89
C ASP A 24 -5.30 6.34 -7.23
N ARG A 25 -4.15 6.99 -7.38
CA ARG A 25 -3.32 6.85 -8.59
C ARG A 25 -2.78 5.43 -8.78
N VAL A 26 -2.49 4.72 -7.70
CA VAL A 26 -2.07 3.31 -7.76
C VAL A 26 -3.26 2.43 -8.14
N GLU A 27 -4.42 2.66 -7.53
CA GLU A 27 -5.65 1.94 -7.83
C GLU A 27 -6.06 2.10 -9.30
N ASP A 28 -6.04 3.32 -9.84
CA ASP A 28 -6.36 3.60 -11.24
C ASP A 28 -5.47 2.81 -12.19
N LYS A 29 -4.16 2.81 -11.94
CA LYS A 29 -3.20 2.01 -12.72
C LYS A 29 -3.48 0.52 -12.62
N LEU A 30 -3.83 0.02 -11.43
CA LEU A 30 -4.18 -1.39 -11.25
C LEU A 30 -5.45 -1.74 -12.03
N ARG A 31 -6.47 -0.87 -12.01
CA ARG A 31 -7.73 -1.07 -12.74
C ARG A 31 -7.55 -1.03 -14.26
N GLU A 32 -6.63 -0.20 -14.76
CA GLU A 32 -6.27 -0.15 -16.18
C GLU A 32 -5.64 -1.47 -16.67
N HIS A 33 -4.79 -2.10 -15.84
CA HIS A 33 -4.07 -3.32 -16.21
C HIS A 33 -4.83 -4.61 -15.84
N PHE A 34 -5.71 -4.54 -14.84
CA PHE A 34 -6.45 -5.65 -14.28
C PHE A 34 -7.95 -5.36 -14.29
N VAL A 35 -8.54 -5.37 -15.48
CA VAL A 35 -9.97 -5.13 -15.67
C VAL A 35 -10.81 -6.09 -14.81
N GLY A 36 -11.73 -5.54 -14.02
CA GLY A 36 -12.61 -6.30 -13.13
C GLY A 36 -11.93 -6.84 -11.87
N ALA A 37 -10.78 -6.27 -11.49
CA ALA A 37 -10.19 -6.52 -10.19
C ALA A 37 -10.82 -5.64 -9.09
N ASP A 38 -11.08 -6.25 -7.95
CA ASP A 38 -11.37 -5.56 -6.70
C ASP A 38 -10.03 -5.26 -6.01
N VAL A 39 -9.77 -4.01 -5.67
CA VAL A 39 -8.48 -3.56 -5.13
C VAL A 39 -8.67 -3.02 -3.70
N LEU A 40 -7.83 -3.48 -2.77
CA LEU A 40 -7.76 -2.96 -1.41
C LEU A 40 -6.32 -2.54 -1.10
N ILE A 41 -6.13 -1.27 -0.74
CA ILE A 41 -4.82 -0.69 -0.49
C ILE A 41 -4.75 -0.25 0.97
N HIS A 42 -3.83 -0.83 1.73
CA HIS A 42 -3.41 -0.32 3.03
C HIS A 42 -2.32 0.73 2.81
N GLN A 43 -2.43 1.87 3.49
CA GLN A 43 -1.45 2.95 3.43
C GLN A 43 -0.67 2.93 4.74
N ASP A 44 0.58 2.48 4.68
CA ASP A 44 1.40 2.26 5.87
C ASP A 44 2.55 3.27 5.89
N PRO A 45 2.78 3.97 7.01
CA PRO A 45 3.97 4.79 7.19
C PRO A 45 5.24 3.92 7.12
N HIS A 46 6.29 4.42 6.48
CA HIS A 46 7.54 3.69 6.28
C HIS A 46 8.16 3.21 7.60
N SER A 47 8.04 4.00 8.67
CA SER A 47 8.47 3.62 10.03
C SER A 47 7.85 2.30 10.51
N VAL A 48 6.56 2.07 10.26
CA VAL A 48 5.84 0.86 10.68
C VAL A 48 6.32 -0.36 9.92
N VAL A 49 6.70 -0.19 8.66
CA VAL A 49 7.16 -1.29 7.81
C VAL A 49 8.57 -1.74 8.20
N LEU A 50 9.46 -0.79 8.48
CA LEU A 50 10.79 -1.10 8.99
C LEU A 50 10.73 -1.93 10.28
N GLU A 51 9.81 -1.62 11.20
CA GLU A 51 9.61 -2.38 12.42
C GLU A 51 9.10 -3.81 12.14
N ALA A 52 8.13 -3.97 11.24
CA ALA A 52 7.59 -5.27 10.85
C ALA A 52 8.64 -6.17 10.15
N GLU A 53 9.44 -5.59 9.24
CA GLU A 53 10.52 -6.30 8.57
C GLU A 53 11.63 -6.74 9.54
N GLN A 54 11.98 -5.89 10.51
CA GLN A 54 12.96 -6.23 11.55
C GLN A 54 12.48 -7.38 12.44
N GLN A 55 11.20 -7.36 12.84
CA GLN A 55 10.61 -8.45 13.61
C GLN A 55 10.64 -9.77 12.81
N GLN A 56 10.29 -9.73 11.53
CA GLN A 56 10.28 -10.94 10.68
C GLN A 56 11.69 -11.51 10.45
N LYS A 57 12.72 -10.66 10.31
CA LYS A 57 14.13 -11.08 10.19
C LYS A 57 14.70 -11.63 11.50
N SER A 58 14.18 -11.21 12.66
CA SER A 58 14.61 -11.71 13.97
C SER A 58 14.03 -13.09 14.32
N LEU A 59 12.98 -13.52 13.61
CA LEU A 59 12.30 -14.80 13.79
C LEU A 59 12.81 -15.90 12.82
N GLN A 60 13.80 -15.59 11.99
CA GLN A 60 14.49 -16.51 11.08
C GLN A 60 15.91 -16.81 11.58
#